data_AF-A0A1B9ACV5-F1
#
_entry.id   AF-A0A1B9ACV5-F1
#
_cell.length_a   1.000
_cell.length_b   1.000
_cell.length_c   1.000
_cell.angle_alpha   90.00
_cell.angle_beta   90.00
_cell.angle_gamma   90.00
#
_symmetry.space_group_name_H-M   'P 1'
#
loop_
_entity.id
_entity.type
_entity.pdbx_description
1 polymer ?
#
loop_
_entity_poly.entity_id
_entity_poly.type
_entity_poly.pdbx_seq_one_letter_code
_entity_poly.pdbx_strand_id
1 'polypeptide(L)'
;MKRYIVSILLLSIIVLSIGAFYIQSAASGSPQFSLKKQTGNQKEAEQVNIHGSYHNDYFIDVVTITENGSVYYKEMGLIDKTEKLFSDNDGHKDLDKKYRSFMRGKTGSNSFYEDGDYLIYGDVDYHFGQMANDFTFTLSMLEKDSETEKSFKVEIPNKEKYSFISIEDIQLIDNKLKILTRNEDYDSDNTEVHLYTINVAAKEIDQDKIVLSTRSEGKNLSTYLQQLNQTNTRQPSKFTFYFKDISKDIEKEEGTYSERINTELVMIDLDKGKGIKVESPKEYQYNANMLPYYDGEMIYFAQPGENGLQLVTYSHKDGRIVNSIETGLAHSEAGFQFAVKNGKAYILTTPDRIGQNPSSVPSLKIFEIKSGKELYQGVVELKNQNKTEGYLMIDWLTLE
;
A
#
# COMPACT_ATOMS: atom_id res chain seq x y z
N MET A 1 -21.92 -19.68 -62.61
CA MET A 1 -20.63 -19.33 -61.95
C MET A 1 -20.42 -17.83 -61.76
N LYS A 2 -20.73 -16.94 -62.72
CA LYS A 2 -20.57 -15.47 -62.55
C LYS A 2 -21.38 -14.83 -61.40
N ARG A 3 -22.56 -15.34 -61.06
CA ARG A 3 -23.39 -14.81 -59.96
C ARG A 3 -22.79 -15.03 -58.56
N TYR A 4 -22.10 -16.16 -58.34
CA TYR A 4 -21.50 -16.47 -57.03
C TYR A 4 -20.15 -15.79 -56.83
N ILE A 5 -19.42 -15.51 -57.91
CA ILE A 5 -18.13 -14.79 -57.85
C ILE A 5 -18.31 -13.38 -57.28
N VAL A 6 -19.40 -12.68 -57.65
CA VAL A 6 -19.71 -11.35 -57.12
C VAL A 6 -20.03 -11.41 -55.62
N SER A 7 -20.80 -12.40 -55.18
CA SER A 7 -21.12 -12.59 -53.76
C SER A 7 -19.89 -12.96 -52.92
N ILE A 8 -19.00 -13.81 -53.43
CA ILE A 8 -17.75 -14.18 -52.75
C ILE A 8 -16.80 -12.98 -52.64
N LEU A 9 -16.69 -12.17 -53.71
CA LEU A 9 -15.90 -10.93 -53.70
C LEU A 9 -16.46 -9.93 -52.69
N LEU A 10 -17.78 -9.74 -52.64
CA LEU A 10 -18.41 -8.83 -51.70
C LEU A 10 -18.19 -9.25 -50.24
N LEU A 11 -18.34 -10.55 -49.96
CA LEU A 11 -18.11 -11.10 -48.63
C LEU A 11 -16.63 -10.98 -48.21
N SER A 12 -15.71 -11.20 -49.16
CA SER A 12 -14.26 -11.03 -48.92
C SER A 12 -13.90 -9.57 -48.64
N ILE A 13 -14.50 -8.61 -49.35
CA ILE A 13 -14.30 -7.17 -49.10
C ILE A 13 -14.84 -6.78 -47.73
N ILE A 14 -15.99 -7.31 -47.31
CA ILE A 14 -16.56 -7.04 -45.97
C ILE A 14 -15.63 -7.59 -44.89
N VAL A 15 -15.19 -8.85 -45.01
CA VAL A 15 -14.27 -9.46 -44.04
C VAL A 15 -12.93 -8.72 -44.00
N LEU A 16 -12.38 -8.31 -45.14
CA LEU A 16 -11.14 -7.54 -45.21
C LEU A 16 -11.30 -6.11 -44.67
N SER A 17 -12.45 -5.46 -44.88
CA SER A 17 -12.71 -4.10 -44.38
C SER A 17 -12.92 -4.12 -42.86
N ILE A 18 -13.65 -5.10 -42.35
CA ILE A 18 -13.80 -5.34 -40.91
C ILE A 18 -12.43 -5.70 -40.32
N GLY A 19 -11.70 -6.63 -40.94
CA GLY A 19 -10.36 -7.02 -40.52
C GLY A 19 -9.38 -5.84 -40.51
N ALA A 20 -9.34 -5.04 -41.57
CA ALA A 20 -8.50 -3.85 -41.66
C ALA A 20 -8.92 -2.77 -40.64
N PHE A 21 -10.22 -2.58 -40.42
CA PHE A 21 -10.72 -1.66 -39.39
C PHE A 21 -10.29 -2.11 -37.99
N TYR A 22 -10.43 -3.39 -37.65
CA TYR A 22 -9.99 -3.93 -36.37
C TYR A 22 -8.46 -3.95 -36.23
N ILE A 23 -7.71 -4.23 -37.30
CA ILE A 23 -6.25 -4.16 -37.30
C ILE A 23 -5.78 -2.72 -37.13
N GLN A 24 -6.40 -1.74 -37.80
CA GLN A 24 -6.03 -0.33 -37.69
C GLN A 24 -6.45 0.30 -36.35
N SER A 25 -7.60 -0.13 -35.81
CA SER A 25 -8.05 0.20 -34.46
C SER A 25 -7.17 -0.45 -33.38
N ALA A 26 -6.67 -1.67 -33.61
CA ALA A 26 -5.69 -2.31 -32.73
C ALA A 26 -4.26 -1.75 -32.91
N ALA A 27 -3.92 -1.21 -34.09
CA ALA A 27 -2.60 -0.65 -34.40
C ALA A 27 -2.43 0.80 -33.94
N SER A 28 -3.50 1.48 -33.52
CA SER A 28 -3.40 2.73 -32.75
C SER A 28 -3.03 2.35 -31.31
N GLY A 29 -1.75 1.99 -31.12
CA GLY A 29 -1.22 1.55 -29.84
C GLY A 29 -1.47 2.57 -28.72
N SER A 30 -1.52 2.07 -27.48
CA SER A 30 -1.81 2.92 -26.33
C SER A 30 -0.76 4.04 -26.19
N PRO A 31 -1.14 5.24 -25.74
CA PRO A 31 -0.22 6.36 -25.59
C PRO A 31 0.94 5.97 -24.69
N GLN A 32 2.17 6.31 -25.08
CA GLN A 32 3.33 5.86 -24.33
C GLN A 32 3.76 6.93 -23.34
N PHE A 33 3.79 6.61 -22.06
CA PHE A 33 4.31 7.49 -21.01
C PHE A 33 5.67 7.01 -20.53
N SER A 34 6.52 7.90 -20.00
CA SER A 34 7.76 7.50 -19.35
C SER A 34 8.19 8.48 -18.28
N LEU A 35 8.84 7.97 -17.24
CA LEU A 35 9.52 8.78 -16.26
C LEU A 35 10.88 9.25 -16.80
N LYS A 36 10.95 10.52 -17.18
CA LYS A 36 12.19 11.14 -17.67
C LYS A 36 12.88 11.93 -16.59
N LYS A 37 14.15 11.61 -16.38
CA LYS A 37 15.03 12.35 -15.49
C LYS A 37 15.27 13.77 -15.97
N GLN A 38 15.22 14.69 -15.01
CA GLN A 38 15.66 16.08 -15.15
C GLN A 38 17.04 16.27 -14.50
N THR A 39 17.20 15.85 -13.24
CA THR A 39 18.44 16.00 -12.46
C THR A 39 18.70 14.78 -11.57
N GLY A 40 19.92 14.70 -11.02
CA GLY A 40 20.29 13.65 -10.06
C GLY A 40 20.68 12.31 -10.69
N ASN A 41 20.62 11.26 -9.88
CA ASN A 41 21.08 9.92 -10.24
C ASN A 41 19.92 9.04 -10.71
N GLN A 42 19.99 8.51 -11.93
CA GLN A 42 18.93 7.67 -12.51
C GLN A 42 18.63 6.43 -11.65
N LYS A 43 19.66 5.85 -11.03
CA LYS A 43 19.55 4.64 -10.22
C LYS A 43 18.56 4.76 -9.06
N GLU A 44 18.29 5.99 -8.61
CA GLU A 44 17.36 6.24 -7.52
C GLU A 44 15.90 5.95 -7.94
N ALA A 45 15.60 6.07 -9.23
CA ALA A 45 14.27 5.88 -9.80
C ALA A 45 14.03 4.49 -10.40
N GLU A 46 15.05 3.62 -10.46
CA GLU A 46 14.94 2.26 -11.04
C GLU A 46 13.89 1.39 -10.32
N GLN A 47 13.75 1.59 -9.00
CA GLN A 47 12.77 0.87 -8.17
C GLN A 47 11.36 1.48 -8.21
N VAL A 48 11.13 2.59 -8.93
CA VAL A 48 9.86 3.31 -8.89
C VAL A 48 8.93 2.83 -10.00
N ASN A 49 7.77 2.30 -9.59
CA ASN A 49 6.66 1.99 -10.48
C ASN A 49 5.50 2.95 -10.19
N ILE A 50 5.09 3.71 -11.19
CA ILE A 50 3.94 4.62 -11.08
C ILE A 50 2.73 3.92 -11.69
N HIS A 51 1.70 3.69 -10.89
CA HIS A 51 0.48 3.04 -11.32
C HIS A 51 -0.61 4.08 -11.59
N GLY A 52 -1.34 3.87 -12.65
CA GLY A 52 -2.42 4.75 -13.03
C GLY A 52 -3.44 4.07 -13.91
N SER A 53 -4.42 4.84 -14.28
CA SER A 53 -5.49 4.46 -15.18
C SER A 53 -5.53 5.45 -16.34
N TYR A 54 -5.50 4.91 -17.56
CA TYR A 54 -5.70 5.70 -18.76
C TYR A 54 -7.17 5.64 -19.15
N HIS A 55 -7.81 6.81 -19.20
CA HIS A 55 -9.22 6.98 -19.50
C HIS A 55 -9.36 7.62 -20.87
N ASN A 56 -10.16 7.02 -21.74
CA ASN A 56 -10.71 7.71 -22.91
C ASN A 56 -12.23 7.51 -22.96
N ASP A 57 -12.88 8.06 -23.98
CA ASP A 57 -14.35 8.00 -24.10
C ASP A 57 -14.92 6.57 -24.23
N TYR A 58 -14.07 5.56 -24.43
CA TYR A 58 -14.48 4.20 -24.76
C TYR A 58 -14.04 3.15 -23.74
N PHE A 59 -12.93 3.37 -23.01
CA PHE A 59 -12.38 2.40 -22.09
C PHE A 59 -11.50 3.05 -21.01
N ILE A 60 -11.29 2.28 -19.94
CA ILE A 60 -10.32 2.53 -18.89
C ILE A 60 -9.32 1.38 -18.94
N ASP A 61 -8.03 1.68 -18.94
CA ASP A 61 -6.97 0.66 -18.96
C ASP A 61 -5.93 0.96 -17.88
N VAL A 62 -5.48 -0.08 -17.19
CA VAL A 62 -4.48 0.03 -16.12
C VAL A 62 -3.11 0.13 -16.75
N VAL A 63 -2.33 1.13 -16.34
CA VAL A 63 -1.00 1.40 -16.86
C VAL A 63 0.03 1.46 -15.74
N THR A 64 1.19 0.87 -15.97
CA THR A 64 2.35 0.99 -15.10
C THR A 64 3.45 1.73 -15.84
N ILE A 65 3.94 2.82 -15.27
CA ILE A 65 4.92 3.71 -15.87
C ILE A 65 6.24 3.56 -15.12
N THR A 66 7.29 3.30 -15.89
CA THR A 66 8.67 3.18 -15.43
C THR A 66 9.56 4.14 -16.20
N GLU A 67 10.87 4.11 -15.94
CA GLU A 67 11.85 4.80 -16.78
C GLU A 67 11.85 4.30 -18.24
N ASN A 68 11.55 3.00 -18.45
CA ASN A 68 11.60 2.37 -19.77
C ASN A 68 10.36 2.72 -20.61
N GLY A 69 9.25 3.03 -19.95
CA GLY A 69 8.00 3.39 -20.60
C GLY A 69 6.79 2.91 -19.81
N SER A 70 5.63 3.03 -20.44
CA SER A 70 4.35 2.58 -19.93
C SER A 70 4.04 1.19 -20.45
N VAL A 71 3.60 0.30 -19.57
CA VAL A 71 3.06 -1.01 -19.93
C VAL A 71 1.59 -1.04 -19.53
N TYR A 72 0.74 -1.33 -20.50
CA TYR A 72 -0.71 -1.44 -20.29
C TYR A 72 -1.09 -2.87 -19.95
N TYR A 73 -2.05 -3.04 -19.05
CA TYR A 73 -2.51 -4.36 -18.64
C TYR A 73 -3.06 -5.16 -19.82
N LYS A 74 -3.78 -4.53 -20.76
CA LYS A 74 -4.26 -5.23 -21.98
C LYS A 74 -3.13 -5.75 -22.87
N GLU A 75 -1.96 -5.10 -22.84
CA GLU A 75 -0.79 -5.43 -23.68
C GLU A 75 0.08 -6.54 -23.07
N MET A 76 -0.10 -6.83 -21.76
CA MET A 76 0.63 -7.88 -21.07
C MET A 76 0.23 -9.29 -21.56
N GLY A 77 1.24 -10.16 -21.67
CA GLY A 77 1.03 -11.58 -21.95
C GLY A 77 0.30 -12.28 -20.80
N LEU A 78 -0.25 -13.47 -21.06
CA LEU A 78 -0.94 -14.26 -20.03
C LEU A 78 -0.01 -14.59 -18.85
N ILE A 79 1.24 -14.93 -19.12
CA ILE A 79 2.23 -15.25 -18.07
C ILE A 79 2.48 -14.02 -17.20
N ASP A 80 2.77 -12.87 -17.80
CA ASP A 80 3.02 -11.62 -17.08
C ASP A 80 1.82 -11.21 -16.22
N LYS A 81 0.59 -11.38 -16.74
CA LYS A 81 -0.64 -11.16 -15.96
C LYS A 81 -0.73 -12.10 -14.76
N THR A 82 -0.35 -13.35 -14.94
CA THR A 82 -0.38 -14.35 -13.88
C THR A 82 0.66 -14.04 -12.81
N GLU A 83 1.89 -13.74 -13.21
CA GLU A 83 2.96 -13.33 -12.28
C GLU A 83 2.60 -12.05 -11.53
N LYS A 84 2.01 -11.05 -12.21
CA LYS A 84 1.53 -9.82 -11.57
C LYS A 84 0.46 -10.08 -10.51
N LEU A 85 -0.45 -11.03 -10.75
CA LEU A 85 -1.46 -11.42 -9.74
C LEU A 85 -0.85 -12.06 -8.49
N PHE A 86 0.31 -12.72 -8.60
CA PHE A 86 0.93 -13.46 -7.51
C PHE A 86 2.15 -12.77 -6.86
N SER A 87 2.76 -11.76 -7.51
CA SER A 87 4.07 -11.23 -7.11
C SER A 87 4.08 -9.73 -6.76
N ASP A 88 3.10 -8.94 -7.24
CA ASP A 88 3.15 -7.47 -7.07
C ASP A 88 2.53 -6.96 -5.76
N ASN A 89 1.74 -7.74 -5.04
CA ASN A 89 0.98 -7.22 -3.90
C ASN A 89 1.66 -7.39 -2.53
N ASP A 90 2.69 -8.21 -2.42
CA ASP A 90 3.13 -8.68 -1.10
C ASP A 90 4.46 -8.05 -0.66
N GLY A 91 5.26 -7.51 -1.59
CA GLY A 91 6.52 -6.82 -1.28
C GLY A 91 7.70 -7.73 -0.90
N HIS A 92 7.62 -9.04 -1.19
CA HIS A 92 8.58 -10.06 -0.71
C HIS A 92 9.41 -10.74 -1.81
N LYS A 93 9.56 -10.11 -2.99
CA LYS A 93 10.30 -10.68 -4.15
C LYS A 93 11.75 -11.07 -3.81
N ASP A 94 12.37 -10.39 -2.86
CA ASP A 94 13.71 -10.72 -2.36
C ASP A 94 13.72 -12.02 -1.55
N LEU A 95 12.70 -12.24 -0.71
CA LEU A 95 12.53 -13.48 0.05
C LEU A 95 12.21 -14.66 -0.85
N ASP A 96 11.38 -14.49 -1.89
CA ASP A 96 11.07 -15.55 -2.87
C ASP A 96 12.33 -16.08 -3.57
N LYS A 97 13.28 -15.18 -3.87
CA LYS A 97 14.55 -15.52 -4.49
C LYS A 97 15.50 -16.20 -3.50
N LYS A 98 15.56 -15.71 -2.26
CA LYS A 98 16.54 -16.17 -1.27
C LYS A 98 16.11 -17.44 -0.52
N TYR A 99 14.83 -17.56 -0.18
CA TYR A 99 14.27 -18.62 0.67
C TYR A 99 13.07 -19.30 0.00
N ARG A 100 13.22 -19.69 -1.28
CA ARG A 100 12.14 -20.22 -2.12
C ARG A 100 11.33 -21.35 -1.47
N SER A 101 11.99 -22.28 -0.77
CA SER A 101 11.30 -23.40 -0.10
C SER A 101 10.39 -22.90 1.02
N PHE A 102 10.88 -21.94 1.82
CA PHE A 102 10.11 -21.34 2.90
C PHE A 102 8.94 -20.52 2.34
N MET A 103 9.16 -19.67 1.33
CA MET A 103 8.15 -18.74 0.82
C MET A 103 6.97 -19.41 0.10
N ARG A 104 7.09 -20.68 -0.28
CA ARG A 104 6.05 -21.36 -1.05
C ARG A 104 4.71 -21.38 -0.31
N GLY A 105 3.72 -20.68 -0.87
CA GLY A 105 2.35 -20.60 -0.35
C GLY A 105 2.19 -19.63 0.82
N LYS A 106 3.20 -18.78 1.09
CA LYS A 106 3.17 -17.75 2.12
C LYS A 106 3.00 -16.37 1.46
N THR A 107 2.03 -15.59 1.91
CA THR A 107 1.62 -14.32 1.27
C THR A 107 1.29 -13.26 2.32
N GLY A 108 1.20 -12.00 1.90
CA GLY A 108 0.76 -10.88 2.74
C GLY A 108 1.90 -10.00 3.25
N SER A 109 1.74 -8.69 3.13
CA SER A 109 2.77 -7.68 3.43
C SER A 109 3.14 -7.56 4.92
N ASN A 110 2.17 -7.78 5.81
CA ASN A 110 2.33 -7.69 7.27
C ASN A 110 2.54 -9.07 7.94
N SER A 111 2.61 -10.13 7.13
CA SER A 111 2.64 -11.53 7.60
C SER A 111 4.04 -12.03 7.91
N PHE A 112 5.07 -11.18 7.89
CA PHE A 112 6.47 -11.59 8.00
C PHE A 112 7.28 -10.76 8.97
N TYR A 113 8.24 -11.41 9.62
CA TYR A 113 9.29 -10.81 10.43
C TYR A 113 10.65 -11.35 10.00
N GLU A 114 11.67 -10.50 9.94
CA GLU A 114 13.03 -10.89 9.57
C GLU A 114 14.09 -10.16 10.44
N ASP A 115 14.98 -10.93 11.07
CA ASP A 115 16.20 -10.43 11.72
C ASP A 115 17.46 -11.16 11.24
N GLY A 116 18.57 -11.11 11.99
CA GLY A 116 19.80 -11.80 11.62
C GLY A 116 19.66 -13.33 11.57
N ASP A 117 18.84 -13.90 12.45
CA ASP A 117 18.84 -15.32 12.76
C ASP A 117 17.58 -16.02 12.20
N TYR A 118 16.47 -15.29 12.13
CA TYR A 118 15.15 -15.84 11.83
C TYR A 118 14.43 -15.11 10.70
N LEU A 119 13.65 -15.89 9.94
CA LEU A 119 12.56 -15.41 9.10
C LEU A 119 11.28 -16.10 9.59
N ILE A 120 10.29 -15.32 10.02
CA ILE A 120 9.04 -15.81 10.59
C ILE A 120 7.90 -15.39 9.67
N TYR A 121 6.95 -16.29 9.51
CA TYR A 121 5.69 -16.07 8.82
C TYR A 121 4.53 -16.40 9.77
N GLY A 122 3.46 -15.61 9.68
CA GLY A 122 2.20 -15.91 10.32
C GLY A 122 1.02 -15.59 9.44
N ASP A 123 -0.02 -16.40 9.53
CA ASP A 123 -1.29 -16.23 8.84
C ASP A 123 -2.45 -16.64 9.74
N VAL A 124 -3.67 -16.26 9.35
CA VAL A 124 -4.90 -16.69 10.00
C VAL A 124 -5.66 -17.59 9.03
N ASP A 125 -5.67 -18.88 9.32
CA ASP A 125 -6.53 -19.82 8.61
C ASP A 125 -7.98 -19.61 9.07
N TYR A 126 -8.91 -19.60 8.11
CA TYR A 126 -10.35 -19.60 8.35
C TYR A 126 -11.08 -20.58 7.44
N HIS A 127 -12.19 -21.14 7.91
CA HIS A 127 -13.03 -22.05 7.14
C HIS A 127 -14.42 -21.44 6.88
N PHE A 128 -14.67 -21.01 5.65
CA PHE A 128 -16.01 -20.59 5.24
C PHE A 128 -16.98 -21.78 5.23
N GLY A 129 -18.06 -21.71 6.02
CA GLY A 129 -19.21 -22.64 5.91
C GLY A 129 -19.68 -23.31 7.19
N GLN A 130 -19.04 -23.10 8.34
CA GLN A 130 -19.60 -23.48 9.64
C GLN A 130 -20.26 -22.27 10.32
N MET A 131 -21.28 -22.50 11.16
CA MET A 131 -21.99 -21.44 11.88
C MET A 131 -21.10 -20.66 12.89
N ALA A 132 -19.87 -21.11 13.11
CA ALA A 132 -18.88 -20.47 13.97
C ALA A 132 -17.61 -20.21 13.15
N ASN A 133 -17.03 -19.01 13.31
CA ASN A 133 -15.81 -18.62 12.62
C ASN A 133 -14.60 -19.28 13.28
N ASP A 134 -14.14 -20.37 12.67
CA ASP A 134 -12.99 -21.12 13.16
C ASP A 134 -11.67 -20.51 12.65
N PHE A 135 -11.13 -19.54 13.40
CA PHE A 135 -9.84 -18.91 13.16
C PHE A 135 -8.69 -19.61 13.90
N THR A 136 -7.59 -19.89 13.20
CA THR A 136 -6.38 -20.47 13.78
C THR A 136 -5.14 -19.75 13.24
N PHE A 137 -4.17 -19.44 14.10
CA PHE A 137 -2.88 -18.97 13.61
C PHE A 137 -2.09 -20.13 12.99
N THR A 138 -1.60 -19.94 11.77
CA THR A 138 -0.59 -20.81 11.15
C THR A 138 0.73 -20.06 11.14
N LEU A 139 1.73 -20.62 11.82
CA LEU A 139 3.03 -19.99 12.05
C LEU A 139 4.14 -20.85 11.47
N SER A 140 5.12 -20.21 10.82
CA SER A 140 6.33 -20.85 10.30
C SER A 140 7.56 -20.03 10.68
N MET A 141 8.61 -20.69 11.12
CA MET A 141 9.87 -20.07 11.54
C MET A 141 11.03 -20.78 10.86
N LEU A 142 11.79 -20.03 10.07
CA LEU A 142 13.02 -20.46 9.42
C LEU A 142 14.21 -19.94 10.24
N GLU A 143 15.07 -20.85 10.69
CA GLU A 143 16.41 -20.51 11.17
C GLU A 143 17.34 -20.40 9.96
N LYS A 144 17.95 -19.22 9.77
CA LYS A 144 18.65 -18.89 8.52
C LYS A 144 19.96 -19.63 8.35
N ASP A 145 20.68 -19.86 9.44
CA ASP A 145 21.99 -20.53 9.40
C ASP A 145 21.86 -22.03 9.08
N SER A 146 20.83 -22.69 9.63
CA SER A 146 20.60 -24.12 9.45
C SER A 146 19.64 -24.43 8.29
N GLU A 147 18.96 -23.41 7.77
CA GLU A 147 17.83 -23.49 6.84
C GLU A 147 16.72 -24.43 7.33
N THR A 148 16.61 -24.62 8.65
CA THR A 148 15.56 -25.48 9.23
C THR A 148 14.27 -24.69 9.44
N GLU A 149 13.17 -25.22 8.90
CA GLU A 149 11.82 -24.69 9.09
C GLU A 149 11.08 -25.47 10.17
N LYS A 150 10.41 -24.74 11.06
CA LYS A 150 9.42 -25.27 12.00
C LYS A 150 8.09 -24.59 11.75
N SER A 151 7.05 -25.39 11.58
CA SER A 151 5.69 -24.90 11.36
C SER A 151 4.74 -25.51 12.38
N PHE A 152 3.80 -24.71 12.88
CA PHE A 152 2.81 -25.13 13.87
C PHE A 152 1.57 -24.23 13.81
N LYS A 153 0.48 -24.73 14.38
CA LYS A 153 -0.78 -24.01 14.51
C LYS A 153 -1.05 -23.66 15.96
N VAL A 154 -1.73 -22.55 16.19
CA VAL A 154 -2.13 -22.08 17.52
C VAL A 154 -3.57 -21.61 17.49
N GLU A 155 -4.38 -22.15 18.42
CA GLU A 155 -5.78 -21.79 18.58
C GLU A 155 -5.95 -20.36 19.11
N ILE A 156 -6.83 -19.59 18.48
CA ILE A 156 -7.13 -18.21 18.90
C ILE A 156 -8.25 -18.24 19.95
N PRO A 157 -8.04 -17.65 21.16
CA PRO A 157 -9.07 -17.61 22.19
C PRO A 157 -10.24 -16.74 21.77
N ASN A 158 -11.46 -17.14 22.15
CA ASN A 158 -12.70 -16.39 21.89
C ASN A 158 -12.93 -16.02 20.41
N LYS A 159 -12.32 -16.76 19.47
CA LYS A 159 -12.39 -16.53 18.03
C LYS A 159 -13.82 -16.45 17.48
N GLU A 160 -14.75 -17.12 18.14
CA GLU A 160 -16.17 -17.20 17.75
C GLU A 160 -16.90 -15.85 17.84
N LYS A 161 -16.34 -14.88 18.58
CA LYS A 161 -16.85 -13.51 18.67
C LYS A 161 -16.60 -12.72 17.39
N TYR A 162 -15.56 -13.06 16.64
CA TYR A 162 -15.11 -12.23 15.53
C TYR A 162 -15.67 -12.71 14.21
N SER A 163 -15.99 -11.77 13.31
CA SER A 163 -16.33 -12.02 11.92
C SER A 163 -15.09 -12.07 11.02
N PHE A 164 -14.02 -11.41 11.45
CA PHE A 164 -12.77 -11.30 10.71
C PHE A 164 -11.59 -11.09 11.67
N ILE A 165 -10.45 -11.72 11.36
CA ILE A 165 -9.17 -11.51 12.05
C ILE A 165 -8.08 -11.41 10.98
N SER A 166 -7.31 -10.32 11.00
CA SER A 166 -6.14 -10.15 10.13
C SER A 166 -4.90 -9.78 10.92
N ILE A 167 -3.74 -10.30 10.48
CA ILE A 167 -2.45 -9.93 11.05
C ILE A 167 -2.05 -8.53 10.56
N GLU A 168 -1.63 -7.69 11.50
CA GLU A 168 -1.21 -6.31 11.28
C GLU A 168 0.29 -6.11 11.51
N ASP A 169 0.92 -6.95 12.35
CA ASP A 169 2.37 -6.96 12.61
C ASP A 169 2.81 -8.28 13.27
N ILE A 170 4.03 -8.73 12.99
CA ILE A 170 4.67 -9.88 13.64
C ILE A 170 6.05 -9.43 14.12
N GLN A 171 6.36 -9.65 15.40
CA GLN A 171 7.64 -9.26 15.98
C GLN A 171 8.18 -10.34 16.92
N LEU A 172 9.50 -10.57 16.90
CA LEU A 172 10.17 -11.40 17.89
C LEU A 172 10.82 -10.49 18.95
N ILE A 173 10.26 -10.47 20.15
CA ILE A 173 10.74 -9.62 21.25
C ILE A 173 11.04 -10.50 22.47
N ASP A 174 12.27 -10.47 22.94
CA ASP A 174 12.76 -11.26 24.08
C ASP A 174 12.41 -12.75 23.95
N ASN A 175 12.65 -13.33 22.76
CA ASN A 175 12.33 -14.71 22.38
C ASN A 175 10.84 -15.09 22.47
N LYS A 176 9.96 -14.09 22.51
CA LYS A 176 8.52 -14.29 22.43
C LYS A 176 7.99 -13.73 21.14
N LEU A 177 7.21 -14.54 20.43
CA LEU A 177 6.56 -14.11 19.21
C LEU A 177 5.35 -13.26 19.59
N LYS A 178 5.34 -12.03 19.12
CA LYS A 178 4.29 -11.04 19.29
C LYS A 178 3.53 -10.93 17.97
N ILE A 179 2.23 -11.12 18.02
CA ILE A 179 1.36 -10.99 16.84
C ILE A 179 0.32 -9.93 17.15
N LEU A 180 0.35 -8.85 16.38
CA LEU A 180 -0.66 -7.82 16.41
C LEU A 180 -1.73 -8.16 15.37
N THR A 181 -3.00 -8.12 15.75
CA THR A 181 -4.10 -8.37 14.82
C THR A 181 -5.17 -7.30 14.91
N ARG A 182 -5.91 -7.14 13.82
CA ARG A 182 -7.19 -6.46 13.79
C ARG A 182 -8.30 -7.49 13.79
N ASN A 183 -9.22 -7.36 14.74
CA ASN A 183 -10.34 -8.26 14.94
C ASN A 183 -11.64 -7.46 14.80
N GLU A 184 -12.51 -7.87 13.89
CA GLU A 184 -13.84 -7.28 13.72
C GLU A 184 -14.87 -8.14 14.42
N ASP A 185 -15.68 -7.53 15.28
CA ASP A 185 -16.74 -8.22 16.02
C ASP A 185 -17.84 -8.69 15.05
N TYR A 186 -18.48 -9.81 15.36
CA TYR A 186 -19.61 -10.33 14.59
C TYR A 186 -20.90 -9.59 14.90
N ASP A 187 -21.10 -9.22 16.18
CA ASP A 187 -22.36 -8.67 16.68
C ASP A 187 -22.38 -7.14 16.74
N SER A 188 -21.27 -6.47 16.39
CA SER A 188 -21.18 -5.01 16.41
C SER A 188 -20.15 -4.47 15.43
N ASP A 189 -20.23 -3.16 15.13
CA ASP A 189 -19.21 -2.45 14.32
C ASP A 189 -17.91 -2.16 15.10
N ASN A 190 -17.64 -2.94 16.15
CA ASN A 190 -16.46 -2.79 16.98
C ASN A 190 -15.27 -3.52 16.34
N THR A 191 -14.14 -2.83 16.29
CA THR A 191 -12.85 -3.36 15.90
C THR A 191 -11.95 -3.32 17.12
N GLU A 192 -11.36 -4.46 17.45
CA GLU A 192 -10.37 -4.61 18.52
C GLU A 192 -9.02 -4.90 17.90
N VAL A 193 -7.98 -4.22 18.39
CA VAL A 193 -6.59 -4.55 18.06
C VAL A 193 -6.05 -5.40 19.19
N HIS A 194 -5.69 -6.63 18.89
CA HIS A 194 -5.17 -7.59 19.85
C HIS A 194 -3.66 -7.72 19.72
N LEU A 195 -2.98 -7.92 20.84
CA LEU A 195 -1.59 -8.33 20.90
C LEU A 195 -1.50 -9.70 21.57
N TYR A 196 -1.24 -10.72 20.76
CA TYR A 196 -0.97 -12.06 21.23
C TYR A 196 0.51 -12.24 21.52
N THR A 197 0.82 -12.93 22.62
CA THR A 197 2.18 -13.40 22.93
C THR A 197 2.18 -14.92 22.84
N ILE A 198 2.89 -15.45 21.86
CA ILE A 198 2.96 -16.87 21.56
C ILE A 198 4.23 -17.47 22.17
N ASN A 199 4.05 -18.57 22.89
CA ASN A 199 5.14 -19.42 23.32
C ASN A 199 5.44 -20.44 22.22
N VAL A 200 6.51 -20.19 21.46
CA VAL A 200 6.89 -21.03 20.31
C VAL A 200 7.22 -22.47 20.72
N ALA A 201 7.78 -22.68 21.92
CA ALA A 201 8.14 -24.01 22.41
C ALA A 201 6.91 -24.82 22.83
N ALA A 202 5.97 -24.19 23.53
CA ALA A 202 4.73 -24.82 23.97
C ALA A 202 3.63 -24.86 22.89
N LYS A 203 3.77 -24.05 21.83
CA LYS A 203 2.81 -23.89 20.73
C LYS A 203 1.44 -23.39 21.22
N GLU A 204 1.46 -22.46 22.16
CA GLU A 204 0.26 -21.91 22.79
C GLU A 204 0.36 -20.39 22.96
N ILE A 205 -0.78 -19.76 23.23
CA ILE A 205 -0.88 -18.33 23.53
C ILE A 205 -0.71 -18.12 25.04
N ASP A 206 0.42 -17.52 25.44
CA ASP A 206 0.67 -17.16 26.84
C ASP A 206 -0.22 -16.00 27.29
N GLN A 207 -0.53 -15.08 26.36
CA GLN A 207 -1.26 -13.85 26.66
C GLN A 207 -1.97 -13.31 25.42
N ASP A 208 -3.21 -12.88 25.62
CA ASP A 208 -4.03 -12.08 24.70
C ASP A 208 -4.39 -10.76 25.40
N LYS A 209 -4.16 -9.63 24.73
CA LYS A 209 -4.46 -8.28 25.22
C LYS A 209 -5.10 -7.44 24.13
N ILE A 210 -6.26 -6.87 24.41
CA ILE A 210 -6.79 -5.75 23.62
C ILE A 210 -5.96 -4.51 23.93
N VAL A 211 -5.26 -3.98 22.93
CA VAL A 211 -4.36 -2.83 23.05
C VAL A 211 -4.95 -1.54 22.48
N LEU A 212 -5.94 -1.66 21.60
CA LEU A 212 -6.72 -0.55 21.04
C LEU A 212 -8.12 -1.05 20.63
N SER A 213 -9.13 -0.19 20.63
CA SER A 213 -10.49 -0.56 20.21
C SER A 213 -11.27 0.66 19.70
N THR A 214 -12.21 0.41 18.77
CA THR A 214 -13.17 1.40 18.26
C THR A 214 -14.43 1.51 19.12
N ARG A 215 -14.57 0.71 20.18
CA ARG A 215 -15.74 0.75 21.05
C ARG A 215 -15.99 2.18 21.52
N SER A 216 -17.10 2.74 21.04
CA SER A 216 -17.49 4.10 21.36
C SER A 216 -18.13 4.16 22.74
N GLU A 217 -17.73 5.15 23.53
CA GLU A 217 -18.36 5.47 24.82
C GLU A 217 -19.53 6.47 24.68
N GLY A 218 -19.71 7.06 23.49
CA GLY A 218 -20.69 8.12 23.23
C GLY A 218 -21.79 7.70 22.25
N LYS A 219 -23.02 8.17 22.48
CA LYS A 219 -24.11 8.01 21.50
C LYS A 219 -23.77 8.75 20.21
N ASN A 220 -24.02 8.11 19.06
CA ASN A 220 -23.82 8.65 17.71
C ASN A 220 -22.37 9.05 17.41
N LEU A 221 -21.40 8.32 17.98
CA LEU A 221 -19.99 8.45 17.62
C LEU A 221 -19.52 7.15 16.98
N SER A 222 -18.88 7.30 15.82
CA SER A 222 -18.18 6.24 15.09
C SER A 222 -16.68 6.42 15.23
N THR A 223 -15.95 5.33 15.41
CA THR A 223 -14.49 5.35 15.57
C THR A 223 -13.84 4.45 14.53
N TYR A 224 -12.78 4.94 13.88
CA TYR A 224 -12.02 4.20 12.88
C TYR A 224 -10.54 4.15 13.26
N LEU A 225 -9.88 3.02 12.98
CA LEU A 225 -8.45 2.82 13.25
C LEU A 225 -7.68 2.65 11.95
N GLN A 226 -6.69 3.51 11.72
CA GLN A 226 -5.82 3.45 10.55
C GLN A 226 -4.37 3.28 11.00
N GLN A 227 -3.75 2.16 10.63
CA GLN A 227 -2.35 1.90 10.93
C GLN A 227 -1.46 2.75 10.03
N LEU A 228 -0.44 3.41 10.61
CA LEU A 228 0.56 4.13 9.81
C LEU A 228 1.41 3.14 9.01
N ASN A 229 2.00 3.60 7.90
CA ASN A 229 2.84 2.76 7.07
C ASN A 229 4.20 2.51 7.73
N GLN A 230 4.65 1.26 7.83
CA GLN A 230 6.05 0.98 8.16
C GLN A 230 6.92 1.20 6.92
N THR A 231 8.12 1.76 7.11
CA THR A 231 9.11 1.84 6.02
C THR A 231 9.62 0.47 5.57
N ASN A 232 9.56 -0.50 6.48
CA ASN A 232 9.80 -1.92 6.24
C ASN A 232 8.97 -2.71 7.27
N THR A 233 8.02 -3.52 6.80
CA THR A 233 7.10 -4.28 7.68
C THR A 233 7.76 -5.48 8.33
N ARG A 234 8.92 -5.91 7.83
CA ARG A 234 9.60 -7.13 8.30
C ARG A 234 10.67 -6.87 9.34
N GLN A 235 11.15 -5.63 9.44
CA GLN A 235 12.27 -5.33 10.33
C GLN A 235 11.83 -5.34 11.80
N PRO A 236 12.76 -5.61 12.73
CA PRO A 236 12.46 -5.55 14.16
C PRO A 236 11.96 -4.18 14.59
N SER A 237 10.79 -4.15 15.21
CA SER A 237 10.19 -2.98 15.80
C SER A 237 9.60 -3.29 17.17
N LYS A 238 9.62 -2.30 18.06
CA LYS A 238 8.92 -2.37 19.36
C LYS A 238 7.60 -1.61 19.35
N PHE A 239 7.31 -0.91 18.26
CA PHE A 239 6.22 0.03 18.18
C PHE A 239 5.42 -0.13 16.89
N THR A 240 4.11 0.01 17.02
CA THR A 240 3.18 0.18 15.89
C THR A 240 2.35 1.43 16.12
N PHE A 241 2.08 2.23 15.09
CA PHE A 241 1.32 3.48 15.22
C PHE A 241 -0.03 3.40 14.52
N TYR A 242 -1.04 4.01 15.13
CA TYR A 242 -2.39 4.15 14.58
C TYR A 242 -2.86 5.60 14.70
N PHE A 243 -3.62 6.05 13.70
CA PHE A 243 -4.60 7.09 13.89
C PHE A 243 -5.91 6.47 14.38
N LYS A 244 -6.46 7.04 15.46
CA LYS A 244 -7.80 6.79 15.96
C LYS A 244 -8.66 7.99 15.61
N ASP A 245 -9.49 7.83 14.58
CA ASP A 245 -10.41 8.85 14.12
C ASP A 245 -11.75 8.68 14.81
N ILE A 246 -12.27 9.79 15.35
CA ILE A 246 -13.58 9.83 16.00
C ILE A 246 -14.44 10.78 15.18
N SER A 247 -15.58 10.27 14.73
CA SER A 247 -16.57 10.99 13.95
C SER A 247 -17.91 10.98 14.67
N LYS A 248 -18.71 12.02 14.46
CA LYS A 248 -20.07 12.12 14.92
C LYS A 248 -21.02 11.83 13.77
N ASP A 249 -21.94 10.92 14.00
CA ASP A 249 -22.96 10.57 13.02
C ASP A 249 -24.14 11.53 13.12
N ILE A 250 -24.47 12.14 11.98
CA ILE A 250 -25.50 13.16 11.82
C ILE A 250 -26.55 12.60 10.87
N GLU A 251 -27.72 12.29 11.39
CA GLU A 251 -28.87 11.90 10.59
C GLU A 251 -29.45 13.13 9.87
N LYS A 252 -29.64 13.02 8.56
CA LYS A 252 -30.36 13.99 7.70
C LYS A 252 -31.41 13.24 6.88
N GLU A 253 -32.34 13.98 6.26
CA GLU A 253 -33.38 13.39 5.40
C GLU A 253 -32.82 12.56 4.24
N GLU A 254 -31.62 12.89 3.74
CA GLU A 254 -30.93 12.19 2.64
C GLU A 254 -30.03 11.03 3.10
N GLY A 255 -29.93 10.78 4.41
CA GLY A 255 -29.11 9.71 5.00
C GLY A 255 -28.26 10.16 6.19
N THR A 256 -27.42 9.27 6.68
CA THR A 256 -26.48 9.54 7.77
C THR A 256 -25.15 10.00 7.20
N TYR A 257 -24.64 11.14 7.69
CA TYR A 257 -23.30 11.63 7.37
C TYR A 257 -22.43 11.63 8.63
N SER A 258 -21.17 11.26 8.50
CA SER A 258 -20.21 11.27 9.61
C SER A 258 -19.30 12.49 9.51
N GLU A 259 -19.35 13.36 10.52
CA GLU A 259 -18.46 14.52 10.64
C GLU A 259 -17.31 14.18 11.60
N ARG A 260 -16.07 14.26 11.12
CA ARG A 260 -14.90 13.99 11.96
C ARG A 260 -14.71 15.08 13.02
N ILE A 261 -14.63 14.67 14.28
CA ILE A 261 -14.50 15.59 15.42
C ILE A 261 -13.11 15.54 16.08
N ASN A 262 -12.40 14.42 15.97
CA ASN A 262 -11.08 14.25 16.57
C ASN A 262 -10.27 13.19 15.83
N THR A 263 -8.94 13.35 15.85
CA THR A 263 -7.97 12.34 15.39
C THR A 263 -6.88 12.24 16.44
N GLU A 264 -6.62 11.05 16.94
CA GLU A 264 -5.57 10.79 17.93
C GLU A 264 -4.47 9.92 17.34
N LEU A 265 -3.21 10.29 17.56
CA LEU A 265 -2.08 9.40 17.28
C LEU A 265 -1.85 8.48 18.49
N VAL A 266 -1.91 7.18 18.27
CA VAL A 266 -1.74 6.14 19.29
C VAL A 266 -0.55 5.27 18.91
N MET A 267 0.38 5.12 19.85
CA MET A 267 1.50 4.19 19.75
C MET A 267 1.17 2.93 20.54
N ILE A 268 1.31 1.76 19.93
CA ILE A 268 1.25 0.47 20.60
C ILE A 268 2.67 0.04 20.94
N ASP A 269 2.98 -0.08 22.23
CA ASP A 269 4.22 -0.65 22.73
C ASP A 269 4.06 -2.18 22.80
N LEU A 270 4.71 -2.88 21.86
CA LEU A 270 4.58 -4.34 21.66
C LEU A 270 5.26 -5.15 22.77
N ASP A 271 6.25 -4.57 23.43
CA ASP A 271 6.93 -5.16 24.57
C ASP A 271 6.01 -5.14 25.81
N LYS A 272 5.49 -3.95 26.15
CA LYS A 272 4.59 -3.76 27.30
C LYS A 272 3.17 -4.27 27.05
N GLY A 273 2.75 -4.35 25.79
CA GLY A 273 1.40 -4.67 25.35
C GLY A 273 0.39 -3.61 25.80
N LYS A 274 0.64 -2.35 25.44
CA LYS A 274 -0.24 -1.22 25.78
C LYS A 274 -0.29 -0.20 24.65
N GLY A 275 -1.50 0.31 24.37
CA GLY A 275 -1.69 1.52 23.59
C GLY A 275 -1.43 2.77 24.44
N ILE A 276 -0.69 3.72 23.87
CA ILE A 276 -0.28 4.98 24.51
C ILE A 276 -0.63 6.12 23.55
N LYS A 277 -1.47 7.04 23.98
CA LYS A 277 -1.71 8.27 23.23
C LYS A 277 -0.42 9.10 23.22
N VAL A 278 0.03 9.48 22.03
CA VAL A 278 1.21 10.32 21.85
C VAL A 278 0.81 11.67 21.28
N GLU A 279 1.67 12.67 21.46
CA GLU A 279 1.44 13.97 20.84
C GLU A 279 1.49 13.83 19.32
N SER A 280 0.43 14.31 18.66
CA SER A 280 0.40 14.43 17.20
C SER A 280 1.18 15.68 16.79
N PRO A 281 1.92 15.65 15.66
CA PRO A 281 2.51 16.87 15.11
C PRO A 281 1.39 17.87 14.84
N LYS A 282 1.48 19.08 15.40
CA LYS A 282 0.41 20.10 15.26
C LYS A 282 0.28 20.58 13.83
N GLU A 283 1.38 20.53 13.10
CA GLU A 283 1.51 20.93 11.72
C GLU A 283 0.94 19.86 10.77
N TYR A 284 0.83 18.61 11.22
CA TYR A 284 0.36 17.51 10.37
C TYR A 284 -1.13 17.70 10.02
N GLN A 285 -1.37 17.96 8.74
CA GLN A 285 -2.71 17.98 8.17
C GLN A 285 -3.10 16.55 7.85
N TYR A 286 -3.86 15.92 8.75
CA TYR A 286 -4.32 14.56 8.53
C TYR A 286 -5.05 14.43 7.19
N ASN A 287 -4.62 13.41 6.43
CA ASN A 287 -5.27 12.95 5.22
C ASN A 287 -5.39 11.41 5.29
N ALA A 288 -6.62 10.89 5.34
CA ALA A 288 -6.87 9.44 5.39
C ALA A 288 -6.31 8.70 4.15
N ASN A 289 -6.21 9.40 3.01
CA ASN A 289 -5.71 8.82 1.77
C ASN A 289 -4.17 8.83 1.68
N MET A 290 -3.49 9.48 2.62
CA MET A 290 -2.03 9.52 2.67
C MET A 290 -1.54 9.38 4.10
N LEU A 291 -1.36 8.13 4.50
CA LEU A 291 -0.86 7.80 5.81
C LEU A 291 0.65 8.04 5.92
N PRO A 292 1.12 8.62 7.04
CA PRO A 292 2.55 8.78 7.32
C PRO A 292 3.27 7.44 7.34
N TYR A 293 4.57 7.50 7.07
CA TYR A 293 5.49 6.39 7.25
C TYR A 293 6.19 6.48 8.61
N TYR A 294 6.60 5.37 9.19
CA TYR A 294 7.45 5.39 10.38
C TYR A 294 8.57 4.35 10.35
N ASP A 295 9.64 4.68 11.07
CA ASP A 295 10.80 3.84 11.31
C ASP A 295 11.30 4.07 12.74
N GLY A 296 11.09 3.07 13.61
CA GLY A 296 11.34 3.19 15.04
C GLY A 296 10.59 4.36 15.68
N GLU A 297 11.34 5.34 16.20
CA GLU A 297 10.79 6.51 16.90
C GLU A 297 10.45 7.69 15.98
N MET A 298 10.70 7.56 14.67
CA MET A 298 10.56 8.63 13.68
C MET A 298 9.34 8.41 12.80
N ILE A 299 8.57 9.47 12.60
CA ILE A 299 7.41 9.51 11.70
C ILE A 299 7.73 10.50 10.57
N TYR A 300 7.50 10.08 9.34
CA TYR A 300 7.74 10.81 8.11
C TYR A 300 6.42 11.08 7.41
N PHE A 301 6.19 12.32 7.01
CA PHE A 301 5.03 12.69 6.22
C PHE A 301 5.39 13.84 5.28
N ALA A 302 4.64 13.94 4.19
CA ALA A 302 4.69 15.10 3.32
C ALA A 302 3.37 15.88 3.46
N GLN A 303 3.46 17.20 3.34
CA GLN A 303 2.31 18.10 3.54
C GLN A 303 2.47 19.41 2.74
N PRO A 304 1.42 20.20 2.57
CA PRO A 304 1.54 21.56 2.06
C PRO A 304 2.34 22.46 3.04
N GLY A 305 3.28 23.23 2.50
CA GLY A 305 4.05 24.28 3.17
C GLY A 305 3.97 25.61 2.41
N GLU A 306 4.75 26.60 2.83
CA GLU A 306 4.70 27.96 2.24
C GLU A 306 5.11 27.99 0.76
N ASN A 307 6.08 27.16 0.37
CA ASN A 307 6.67 27.15 -0.98
C ASN A 307 6.36 25.87 -1.77
N GLY A 308 5.23 25.23 -1.49
CA GLY A 308 4.82 23.98 -2.11
C GLY A 308 4.79 22.84 -1.10
N LEU A 309 5.09 21.61 -1.53
CA LEU A 309 5.13 20.46 -0.64
C LEU A 309 6.40 20.47 0.23
N GLN A 310 6.25 20.06 1.48
CA GLN A 310 7.31 19.92 2.46
C GLN A 310 7.37 18.48 2.98
N LEU A 311 8.57 17.93 3.11
CA LEU A 311 8.83 16.65 3.76
C LEU A 311 9.22 16.91 5.22
N VAL A 312 8.50 16.30 6.15
CA VAL A 312 8.68 16.52 7.59
C VAL A 312 9.09 15.22 8.26
N THR A 313 10.03 15.32 9.19
CA THR A 313 10.40 14.25 10.12
C THR A 313 10.06 14.68 11.54
N TYR A 314 9.19 13.89 12.18
CA TYR A 314 8.77 14.07 13.56
C TYR A 314 9.36 12.97 14.43
N SER A 315 9.94 13.35 15.57
CA SER A 315 10.35 12.39 16.60
C SER A 315 9.27 12.32 17.67
N HIS A 316 8.62 11.16 17.82
CA HIS A 316 7.60 11.01 18.87
C HIS A 316 8.23 11.04 20.28
N LYS A 317 9.49 10.60 20.40
CA LYS A 317 10.24 10.64 21.65
C LYS A 317 10.50 12.05 22.14
N ASP A 318 10.90 12.93 21.21
CA ASP A 318 11.16 14.34 21.53
C ASP A 318 9.88 15.20 21.50
N GLY A 319 8.78 14.68 20.97
CA GLY A 319 7.51 15.41 20.83
C GLY A 319 7.60 16.60 19.85
N ARG A 320 8.51 16.56 18.87
CA ARG A 320 8.77 17.71 17.98
C ARG A 320 9.26 17.30 16.59
N ILE A 321 9.12 18.24 15.66
CA ILE A 321 9.76 18.17 14.35
C ILE A 321 11.28 18.28 14.52
N VAL A 322 12.01 17.33 13.94
CA VAL A 322 13.47 17.26 14.00
C VAL A 322 14.13 17.54 12.65
N ASN A 323 13.37 17.43 11.55
CA ASN A 323 13.83 17.82 10.23
C ASN A 323 12.64 18.29 9.37
N SER A 324 12.89 19.25 8.49
CA SER A 324 11.91 19.72 7.51
C SER A 324 12.61 20.15 6.23
N ILE A 325 12.13 19.66 5.09
CA ILE A 325 12.75 19.84 3.78
C ILE A 325 11.70 20.40 2.81
N GLU A 326 11.95 21.61 2.30
CA GLU A 326 11.18 22.17 1.19
C GLU A 326 11.48 21.39 -0.09
N THR A 327 10.46 20.79 -0.70
CA THR A 327 10.66 19.93 -1.87
C THR A 327 10.74 20.74 -3.16
N GLY A 328 10.19 21.95 -3.17
CA GLY A 328 9.98 22.77 -4.36
C GLY A 328 8.97 22.18 -5.35
N LEU A 329 8.24 21.13 -4.98
CA LEU A 329 7.10 20.63 -5.74
C LEU A 329 5.87 21.47 -5.44
N ALA A 330 5.16 21.92 -6.47
CA ALA A 330 3.90 22.62 -6.28
C ALA A 330 2.86 21.70 -5.62
N HIS A 331 2.10 22.25 -4.67
CA HIS A 331 0.91 21.59 -4.16
C HIS A 331 -0.20 21.69 -5.21
N SER A 332 -0.86 20.57 -5.50
CA SER A 332 -2.01 20.47 -6.40
C SER A 332 -3.24 20.10 -5.58
N GLU A 333 -4.41 20.62 -5.94
CA GLU A 333 -5.69 20.20 -5.33
C GLU A 333 -5.95 18.70 -5.55
N ALA A 334 -5.49 18.16 -6.68
CA ALA A 334 -5.55 16.73 -7.00
C ALA A 334 -4.58 15.87 -6.15
N GLY A 335 -3.76 16.50 -5.30
CA GLY A 335 -2.91 15.82 -4.33
C GLY A 335 -1.53 15.45 -4.86
N PHE A 336 -0.95 14.46 -4.19
CA PHE A 336 0.35 13.87 -4.48
C PHE A 336 0.38 12.43 -3.94
N GLN A 337 1.43 11.69 -4.24
CA GLN A 337 1.74 10.38 -3.68
C GLN A 337 3.01 10.49 -2.85
N PHE A 338 3.08 9.72 -1.76
CA PHE A 338 4.21 9.71 -0.84
C PHE A 338 4.57 8.30 -0.43
N ALA A 339 5.85 7.96 -0.48
CA ALA A 339 6.37 6.71 0.06
C ALA A 339 7.75 6.90 0.70
N VAL A 340 8.07 6.03 1.65
CA VAL A 340 9.41 5.97 2.26
C VAL A 340 9.93 4.54 2.20
N LYS A 341 11.15 4.38 1.68
CA LYS A 341 11.87 3.09 1.65
C LYS A 341 13.36 3.34 1.76
N ASN A 342 14.07 2.51 2.53
CA ASN A 342 15.54 2.55 2.65
C ASN A 342 16.12 3.94 2.99
N GLY A 343 15.46 4.68 3.90
CA GLY A 343 15.90 6.02 4.32
C GLY A 343 15.72 7.12 3.26
N LYS A 344 14.96 6.85 2.19
CA LYS A 344 14.64 7.79 1.12
C LYS A 344 13.15 8.06 1.06
N ALA A 345 12.79 9.31 0.77
CA ALA A 345 11.42 9.75 0.57
C ALA A 345 11.16 9.97 -0.92
N TYR A 346 10.02 9.47 -1.39
CA TYR A 346 9.55 9.54 -2.78
C TYR A 346 8.27 10.38 -2.79
N ILE A 347 8.28 11.50 -3.51
CA ILE A 347 7.12 12.42 -3.59
C ILE A 347 6.80 12.64 -5.07
N LEU A 348 5.59 12.27 -5.48
CA LEU A 348 5.10 12.39 -6.85
C LEU A 348 3.87 13.28 -6.89
N THR A 349 3.91 14.38 -7.62
CA THR A 349 2.70 15.20 -7.84
C THR A 349 1.71 14.47 -8.74
N THR A 350 0.41 14.58 -8.45
CA THR A 350 -0.66 13.93 -9.20
C THR A 350 -1.61 14.95 -9.78
N PRO A 351 -1.20 15.72 -10.81
CA PRO A 351 -2.11 16.68 -11.43
C PRO A 351 -3.25 15.96 -12.15
N ASP A 352 -4.40 16.63 -12.26
CA ASP A 352 -5.55 16.07 -12.95
C ASP A 352 -5.33 15.92 -14.46
N ARG A 353 -5.90 14.85 -15.01
CA ARG A 353 -6.04 14.60 -16.46
C ARG A 353 -4.75 14.82 -17.27
N ILE A 354 -3.72 14.03 -16.95
CA ILE A 354 -2.40 14.10 -17.58
C ILE A 354 -2.51 13.72 -19.06
N GLY A 355 -1.85 14.49 -19.94
CA GLY A 355 -1.82 14.23 -21.39
C GLY A 355 -2.86 15.01 -22.21
N GLN A 356 -3.82 15.70 -21.58
CA GLN A 356 -4.73 16.63 -22.28
C GLN A 356 -4.22 18.08 -22.25
N ASN A 357 -3.52 18.46 -21.17
CA ASN A 357 -2.92 19.78 -20.97
C ASN A 357 -1.39 19.67 -20.82
N PRO A 358 -0.58 20.34 -21.66
CA PRO A 358 0.89 20.31 -21.55
C PRO A 358 1.44 20.86 -20.22
N SER A 359 0.65 21.65 -19.49
CA SER A 359 1.07 22.22 -18.20
C SER A 359 0.86 21.26 -17.01
N SER A 360 0.12 20.15 -17.17
CA SER A 360 -0.12 19.17 -16.11
C SER A 360 0.88 18.02 -16.18
N VAL A 361 2.13 18.30 -15.80
CA VAL A 361 3.21 17.29 -15.82
C VAL A 361 3.47 16.77 -14.41
N PRO A 362 3.22 15.47 -14.13
CA PRO A 362 3.59 14.85 -12.87
C PRO A 362 5.10 14.94 -12.67
N SER A 363 5.54 15.35 -11.48
CA SER A 363 6.95 15.42 -11.13
C SER A 363 7.23 14.55 -9.91
N LEU A 364 8.24 13.69 -10.06
CA LEU A 364 8.78 12.86 -9.00
C LEU A 364 10.05 13.52 -8.47
N LYS A 365 10.15 13.66 -7.14
CA LYS A 365 11.42 13.92 -6.45
C LYS A 365 11.72 12.85 -5.42
N ILE A 366 13.01 12.56 -5.28
CA ILE A 366 13.53 11.58 -4.31
C ILE A 366 14.56 12.29 -3.44
N PHE A 367 14.39 12.18 -2.12
CA PHE A 367 15.26 12.80 -1.13
C PHE A 367 15.88 11.75 -0.21
N GLU A 368 17.14 11.95 0.15
CA GLU A 368 17.70 11.28 1.33
C GLU A 368 17.18 11.97 2.59
N ILE A 369 16.46 11.25 3.44
CA ILE A 369 15.71 11.84 4.56
C ILE A 369 16.64 12.49 5.60
N LYS A 370 17.80 11.87 5.87
CA LYS A 370 18.72 12.31 6.92
C LYS A 370 19.40 13.64 6.59
N SER A 371 19.96 13.79 5.39
CA SER A 371 20.62 15.02 4.97
C SER A 371 19.69 16.04 4.30
N GLY A 372 18.51 15.61 3.86
CA GLY A 372 17.62 16.41 3.02
C GLY A 372 18.11 16.64 1.60
N LYS A 373 19.17 15.93 1.19
CA LYS A 373 19.72 16.03 -0.17
C LYS A 373 18.74 15.47 -1.19
N GLU A 374 18.43 16.26 -2.21
CA GLU A 374 17.75 15.78 -3.42
C GLU A 374 18.66 14.81 -4.17
N LEU A 375 18.19 13.58 -4.38
CA LEU A 375 18.93 12.52 -5.07
C LEU A 375 18.52 12.40 -6.53
N TYR A 376 17.26 12.72 -6.85
CA TYR A 376 16.68 12.60 -8.18
C TYR A 376 15.50 13.54 -8.36
N GLN A 377 15.36 14.07 -9.57
CA GLN A 377 14.15 14.71 -10.06
C GLN A 377 13.80 14.17 -11.45
N GLY A 378 12.52 13.84 -11.65
CA GLY A 378 11.99 13.42 -12.93
C GLY A 378 10.57 13.92 -13.17
N VAL A 379 10.11 13.72 -14.40
CA VAL A 379 8.76 14.07 -14.85
C VAL A 379 8.18 12.95 -15.68
N VAL A 380 6.87 12.71 -15.55
CA VAL A 380 6.15 11.78 -16.41
C VAL A 380 5.77 12.50 -17.70
N GLU A 381 6.38 12.13 -18.82
CA GLU A 381 6.10 12.73 -20.13
C GLU A 381 5.40 11.75 -21.08
N LEU A 382 4.58 12.30 -21.97
CA LEU A 382 4.03 11.59 -23.12
C LEU A 382 5.12 11.47 -24.20
N LYS A 383 5.43 10.25 -24.63
CA LYS A 383 6.39 9.96 -25.69
C LYS A 383 5.76 10.22 -27.06
N ASN A 384 6.55 10.80 -27.96
CA ASN A 384 6.26 10.97 -29.40
C ASN A 384 5.02 11.82 -29.75
N GLN A 385 4.33 12.40 -28.76
CA GLN A 385 3.14 13.24 -28.95
C GLN A 385 3.08 14.29 -27.84
N ASN A 386 2.43 15.42 -28.12
CA ASN A 386 2.24 16.50 -27.14
C ASN A 386 0.89 16.40 -26.40
N LYS A 387 -0.04 15.61 -26.94
CA LYS A 387 -1.38 15.38 -26.38
C LYS A 387 -1.88 13.99 -26.77
N THR A 388 -2.79 13.46 -25.97
CA THR A 388 -3.55 12.25 -26.27
C THR A 388 -5.05 12.52 -26.20
N GLU A 389 -5.87 11.68 -26.83
CA GLU A 389 -7.34 11.84 -26.87
C GLU A 389 -7.96 11.65 -25.47
N GLY A 390 -7.42 10.72 -24.69
CA GLY A 390 -7.79 10.46 -23.31
C GLY A 390 -6.92 11.22 -22.31
N TYR A 391 -6.89 10.74 -21.07
CA TYR A 391 -6.02 11.24 -20.03
C TYR A 391 -5.53 10.12 -19.12
N LEU A 392 -4.36 10.32 -18.54
CA LEU A 392 -3.82 9.50 -17.46
C LEU A 392 -4.25 10.10 -16.12
N MET A 393 -4.73 9.25 -15.22
CA MET A 393 -4.87 9.50 -13.80
C MET A 393 -3.82 8.67 -13.06
N ILE A 394 -3.05 9.28 -12.17
CA ILE A 394 -2.12 8.55 -11.30
C ILE A 394 -2.90 8.09 -10.08
N ASP A 395 -2.85 6.80 -9.81
CA ASP A 395 -3.61 6.18 -8.74
C ASP A 395 -2.72 5.98 -7.51
N TRP A 396 -1.53 5.38 -7.67
CA TRP A 396 -0.54 5.20 -6.59
C TRP A 396 0.88 4.96 -7.14
N LEU A 397 1.87 4.88 -6.24
CA LEU A 397 3.23 4.44 -6.59
C LEU A 397 3.64 3.24 -5.71
N THR A 398 4.49 2.37 -6.27
CA THR A 398 5.13 1.29 -5.52
C THR A 398 6.65 1.36 -5.69
N LEU A 399 7.37 0.73 -4.76
CA LEU A 399 8.82 0.69 -4.71
C LEU A 399 9.30 -0.76 -4.65
N GLU A 400 9.96 -1.25 -5.69
CA GLU A 400 10.46 -2.64 -5.77
C GLU A 400 11.83 -2.85 -5.13
#